data_AF-A0A927F8M5-F1
#
_entry.id   AF-A0A927F8M5-F1
#
_cell.length_a   1.000
_cell.length_b   1.000
_cell.length_c   1.000
_cell.angle_alpha   90.00
_cell.angle_beta   90.00
_cell.angle_gamma   90.00
#
_symmetry.space_group_name_H-M   'P 1'
#
loop_
_entity.id
_entity.type
_entity.pdbx_description
1 polymer ?
#
loop_
_entity_poly.entity_id
_entity_poly.type
_entity_poly.pdbx_seq_one_letter_code
_entity_poly.pdbx_strand_id
1 'polypeptide(L)' 'METQIKESLQKLKEAIDSADAAGIKQSMGEIDGALIEHRREIHPQLKHFLKNRSYMKALAFLEGEADIPKGRCAGRKDFS' A
#
# COMPACT_ATOMS: atom_id res chain seq x y z
N MET A 1 11.52 6.03 7.50
CA MET A 1 11.35 5.62 6.09
C MET A 1 10.32 4.50 5.94
N GLU A 2 10.61 3.24 6.29
CA GLU A 2 9.59 2.17 6.24
C GLU A 2 8.39 2.48 7.14
N THR A 3 8.64 3.12 8.28
CA THR A 3 7.60 3.71 9.15
C THR A 3 6.71 4.73 8.41
N GLN A 4 7.29 5.62 7.61
CA GLN A 4 6.54 6.63 6.85
C GLN A 4 5.71 5.98 5.74
N ILE A 5 6.26 4.98 5.05
CA ILE A 5 5.51 4.19 4.06
C ILE A 5 4.36 3.45 4.75
N LYS A 6 4.60 2.86 5.94
CA LYS A 6 3.56 2.19 6.74
C LYS A 6 2.44 3.16 7.11
N GLU A 7 2.77 4.35 7.61
CA GLU A 7 1.80 5.37 7.98
C GLU A 7 0.95 5.80 6.79
N SER A 8 1.56 6.08 5.62
CA SER A 8 0.80 6.43 4.42
C SER A 8 -0.06 5.26 3.89
N LEU A 9 0.37 4.01 4.08
CA LEU A 9 -0.45 2.83 3.76
C LEU A 9 -1.65 2.67 4.72
N GLN A 10 -1.47 2.97 6.01
CA GLN A 10 -2.56 2.97 6.99
C GLN A 10 -3.58 4.08 6.69
N LYS A 11 -3.13 5.31 6.41
CA LYS A 11 -3.99 6.41 5.95
C LYS A 11 -4.76 6.04 4.68
N LEU A 12 -4.10 5.39 3.72
CA LEU A 12 -4.76 4.92 2.51
C LEU A 12 -5.86 3.91 2.83
N LYS A 13 -5.60 2.96 3.75
CA LYS A 13 -6.60 1.99 4.19
C LYS A 13 -7.82 2.69 4.82
N GLU A 14 -7.57 3.62 5.74
CA GLU A 14 -8.63 4.40 6.39
C GLU A 14 -9.46 5.20 5.39
N ALA A 15 -8.81 5.87 4.43
CA ALA A 15 -9.49 6.63 3.38
C ALA A 15 -10.32 5.74 2.44
N ILE A 16 -9.87 4.51 2.17
CA ILE A 16 -10.67 3.51 1.42
C ILE A 16 -11.89 3.10 2.24
N ASP A 17 -11.69 2.77 3.52
CA ASP A 17 -12.77 2.32 4.41
C ASP A 17 -13.82 3.43 4.62
N SER A 18 -13.43 4.71 4.58
CA SER A 18 -14.34 5.86 4.69
C SER A 18 -14.85 6.41 3.35
N ALA A 19 -14.46 5.80 2.23
CA ALA A 19 -14.73 6.30 0.87
C ALA A 19 -14.28 7.77 0.62
N ASP A 20 -13.20 8.21 1.29
CA ASP A 20 -12.62 9.54 1.09
C ASP A 20 -11.71 9.56 -0.15
N ALA A 21 -12.28 9.97 -1.29
CA ALA A 21 -11.57 10.07 -2.56
C ALA A 21 -10.36 11.04 -2.52
N ALA A 22 -10.42 12.10 -1.71
CA ALA A 22 -9.33 13.06 -1.58
C ALA A 22 -8.18 12.44 -0.78
N GLY A 23 -8.50 11.80 0.36
CA GLY A 23 -7.54 11.07 1.20
C GLY A 23 -6.87 9.91 0.48
N ILE A 24 -7.61 9.18 -0.38
CA ILE A 24 -7.04 8.12 -1.23
C ILE A 24 -5.99 8.71 -2.16
N LYS A 25 -6.33 9.78 -2.90
CA LYS A 25 -5.42 10.41 -3.86
C LYS A 25 -4.18 10.98 -3.17
N GLN A 26 -4.35 11.62 -2.02
CA GLN A 26 -3.26 12.17 -1.23
C GLN A 26 -2.31 11.05 -0.76
N SER A 27 -2.85 10.01 -0.14
CA SER A 27 -2.07 8.90 0.40
C SER A 27 -1.30 8.16 -0.71
N MET A 28 -1.90 7.98 -1.90
CA MET A 28 -1.19 7.43 -3.06
C MET A 28 0.00 8.30 -3.48
N GLY A 29 -0.17 9.63 -3.48
CA GLY A 29 0.91 10.57 -3.80
C GLY A 29 2.06 10.52 -2.77
N GLU A 30 1.73 10.42 -1.48
CA GLU A 30 2.72 10.26 -0.41
C GLU A 30 3.54 8.97 -0.58
N ILE A 31 2.86 7.86 -0.90
CA ILE A 31 3.51 6.57 -1.14
C ILE A 31 4.44 6.64 -2.36
N ASP A 32 3.97 7.22 -3.46
CA ASP A 32 4.76 7.36 -4.69
C ASP A 32 5.99 8.26 -4.46
N GLY A 33 5.83 9.36 -3.71
CA GLY A 33 6.93 10.24 -3.30
C GLY A 33 7.99 9.51 -2.48
N ALA A 34 7.57 8.80 -1.42
CA ALA A 34 8.46 8.03 -0.56
C ALA A 34 9.19 6.91 -1.34
N LEU A 35 8.51 6.28 -2.32
CA LEU A 35 9.12 5.26 -3.17
C LEU A 35 10.21 5.83 -4.08
N ILE A 36 10.02 7.05 -4.62
CA ILE A 36 11.01 7.72 -5.48
C ILE A 36 12.24 8.12 -4.69
N GLU A 37 12.01 8.74 -3.52
CA GLU A 37 13.05 9.25 -2.61
C GLU A 37 13.95 8.11 -2.12
N HIS A 38 13.35 7.01 -1.68
CA HIS A 38 14.08 5.94 -1.00
C HIS A 38 14.28 4.67 -1.82
N ARG A 39 14.16 4.74 -3.15
CA ARG A 39 14.12 3.58 -4.06
C ARG A 39 15.28 2.58 -3.93
N ARG A 40 16.41 2.99 -3.37
CA ARG A 40 17.64 2.18 -3.19
C ARG A 40 17.73 1.48 -1.84
N GLU A 41 16.97 1.94 -0.86
CA GLU A 41 17.04 1.51 0.54
C GLU A 41 15.81 0.69 0.96
N ILE A 42 14.74 0.67 0.15
CA ILE A 42 13.52 -0.11 0.41
C ILE A 42 13.76 -1.60 0.17
N HIS A 43 13.22 -2.45 1.06
CA HIS A 43 13.23 -3.89 0.89
C HIS A 43 12.66 -4.32 -0.49
N PRO A 44 13.32 -5.23 -1.24
CA PRO A 44 12.89 -5.59 -2.60
C PRO A 44 11.43 -6.07 -2.71
N GLN A 45 10.94 -6.80 -1.71
CA GLN A 45 9.56 -7.28 -1.67
C GLN A 45 8.56 -6.13 -1.45
N LEU A 46 8.87 -5.21 -0.55
CA LEU A 46 8.06 -4.01 -0.32
C LEU A 46 8.00 -3.15 -1.58
N LYS A 47 9.16 -2.91 -2.20
CA LYS A 47 9.25 -2.22 -3.50
C LYS A 47 8.41 -2.89 -4.58
N HIS A 48 8.40 -4.22 -4.63
CA HIS A 48 7.58 -4.96 -5.59
C HIS A 48 6.08 -4.74 -5.34
N PHE A 49 5.61 -4.79 -4.09
CA PHE A 49 4.21 -4.52 -3.78
C PHE A 49 3.80 -3.09 -4.13
N LEU A 50 4.60 -2.10 -3.75
CA LEU A 50 4.32 -0.68 -4.01
C LEU A 50 4.26 -0.37 -5.51
N LYS A 51 5.21 -0.90 -6.30
CA LYS A 51 5.22 -0.74 -7.77
C LYS A 51 3.97 -1.32 -8.46
N ASN A 52 3.41 -2.39 -7.90
CA ASN A 52 2.21 -3.04 -8.42
C ASN A 52 0.92 -2.54 -7.76
N ARG A 53 0.97 -1.43 -7.00
CA ARG A 53 -0.15 -0.88 -6.21
C ARG A 53 -0.84 -1.93 -5.32
N SER A 54 -0.09 -2.92 -4.86
CA SER A 54 -0.55 -3.95 -3.92
C SER A 54 -0.45 -3.44 -2.49
N TYR A 55 -1.13 -2.32 -2.20
CA TYR A 55 -0.95 -1.55 -0.95
C TYR A 55 -1.27 -2.37 0.31
N MET A 56 -2.32 -3.18 0.30
CA MET A 56 -2.66 -4.04 1.46
C MET A 56 -1.57 -5.10 1.72
N LYS A 57 -0.93 -5.64 0.67
CA LYS A 57 0.20 -6.56 0.83
C LYS A 57 1.46 -5.86 1.34
N ALA A 58 1.67 -4.61 0.90
CA ALA A 58 2.76 -3.78 1.41
C ALA A 58 2.57 -3.49 2.91
N LEU A 59 1.33 -3.22 3.34
CA LEU A 59 1.00 -3.01 4.75
C LEU A 59 1.22 -4.28 5.58
N ALA A 60 0.65 -5.41 5.14
CA ALA A 60 0.86 -6.72 5.78
C ALA A 60 2.35 -7.07 5.94
N PHE A 61 3.16 -6.81 4.90
CA PHE A 61 4.61 -6.99 4.95
C PHE A 61 5.28 -6.14 6.05
N LEU A 62 4.88 -4.88 6.17
CA LEU A 62 5.38 -3.94 7.19
C LEU A 62 4.82 -4.19 8.59
N GLU A 63 3.79 -5.02 8.72
CA GLU A 63 3.23 -5.50 9.98
C GLU A 63 3.85 -6.83 10.44
N GLY A 64 4.76 -7.40 9.64
CA GLY A 64 5.44 -8.65 9.97
C GLY A 64 4.58 -9.88 9.73
N GLU A 65 3.53 -9.76 8.93
CA GLU A 65 2.64 -10.88 8.61
C GLU A 65 3.40 -11.89 7.73
N ALA A 66 3.71 -13.05 8.30
CA ALA A 66 4.57 -14.07 7.68
C ALA A 66 3.92 -14.78 6.48
N ASP A 67 2.59 -14.74 6.40
CA ASP A 67 1.79 -15.40 5.38
C ASP A 67 0.95 -14.36 4.62
N ILE A 68 1.61 -13.55 3.78
CA ILE A 68 0.92 -12.60 2.89
C ILE A 68 0.35 -13.41 1.72
N PRO A 69 -0.97 -13.66 1.66
CA PRO A 69 -1.53 -14.56 0.66
C PRO A 69 -1.21 -14.08 -0.76
N LYS A 70 -0.63 -14.99 -1.56
CA LYS A 70 -0.46 -14.78 -3.00
C LYS A 70 -1.81 -14.90 -3.70
N GLY A 71 -2.59 -13.82 -3.65
CA GLY A 71 -3.75 -13.64 -4.53
C GLY A 71 -5.06 -13.35 -3.81
N ARG A 72 -5.38 -12.06 -3.66
CA ARG A 72 -6.69 -11.44 -3.91
C ARG A 72 -6.62 -10.01 -3.40
N CYS A 73 -6.32 -9.09 -4.31
CA CYS A 73 -6.72 -7.69 -4.25
C CYS A 73 -6.69 -7.19 -5.69
N ALA A 74 -7.55 -7.77 -6.52
CA ALA A 74 -7.96 -7.23 -7.81
C ALA A 74 -9.48 -7.32 -7.79
N GLY A 75 -10.12 -6.15 -7.85
CA GLY A 75 -11.55 -6.02 -7.65
C GLY A 75 -12.38 -6.78 -8.67
N ARG A 76 -13.55 -7.21 -8.22
CA ARG A 76 -14.89 -7.12 -8.81
C ARG A 76 -15.72 -8.15 -8.06
N LYS A 77 -16.62 -7.67 -7.19
CA LYS A 77 -17.82 -8.44 -6.90
C LYS A 77 -18.78 -8.05 -8.01
N ASP A 78 -18.78 -8.88 -9.05
CA ASP A 78 -19.93 -9.17 -9.89
C ASP A 78 -21.23 -8.96 -9.10
N PHE A 79 -21.89 -7.83 -9.35
CA PHE A 79 -23.32 -7.70 -9.09
C PHE A 79 -24.01 -8.46 -10.24
N SER A 80 -24.45 -9.68 -9.93
CA SER A 80 -25.57 -10.32 -10.65
C SER A 80 -26.89 -9.77 -10.14
#